data_AF-A0A0R2P078-F1
#
_entry.id   AF-A0A0R2P078-F1
#
_cell.length_a   1.000
_cell.length_b   1.000
_cell.length_c   1.000
_cell.angle_alpha   90.00
_cell.angle_beta   90.00
_cell.angle_gamma   90.00
#
_symmetry.space_group_name_H-M   'P 1'
#
loop_
_entity.id
_entity.type
_entity.pdbx_description
1 polymer ?
#
loop_
_entity_poly.entity_id
_entity_poly.type
_entity_poly.pdbx_seq_one_letter_code
_entity_poly.pdbx_strand_id
1 'polypeptide(L)'
;MTAGIDDIAIYIPRLYIDAADFAEARGLDPVKLQKGLGVSQMAIVDANQDPACLAANACLRVMEKNNLDPQDIGRLYISTESAFDESKAMNSYVIGMLEQVYGQGSFEHCGGVETKFACVSGSYALYDNTNWIRAGEAEGKSALVVVSDIAKYDMGSSGEMTQGAGAVVMLLNDKPRLLEFDPKVTSTSIKDEYDFYRPFGKETPIVHGQYSNLLYMIQVRKALESYKKKVISSNLIQMKEGETILDHMDYINMHLPYSNMGKKALAYLVRHEWRQLPRWKNILEQIGMKEPVPKDPRGTIESVLAD
;
A
#
# COMPACT_ATOMS: atom_id res chain seq x y z
N MET A 1 5.98 -13.93 -20.76
CA MET A 1 4.52 -13.91 -20.62
C MET A 1 4.14 -12.59 -19.98
N THR A 2 3.07 -11.96 -20.45
CA THR A 2 2.48 -10.78 -19.78
C THR A 2 1.93 -11.21 -18.42
N ALA A 3 1.95 -10.32 -17.44
CA ALA A 3 1.32 -10.55 -16.14
C ALA A 3 1.00 -9.21 -15.49
N GLY A 4 -0.16 -9.13 -14.85
CA GLY A 4 -0.64 -7.87 -14.31
C GLY A 4 -1.92 -8.00 -13.52
N ILE A 5 -2.48 -6.86 -13.13
CA ILE A 5 -3.78 -6.75 -12.49
C ILE A 5 -4.86 -6.73 -13.56
N ASP A 6 -5.75 -7.71 -13.50
CA ASP A 6 -6.90 -7.82 -14.38
C ASP A 6 -8.13 -7.11 -13.83
N ASP A 7 -8.40 -7.25 -12.53
CA ASP A 7 -9.49 -6.54 -11.87
C ASP A 7 -9.18 -6.30 -10.38
N ILE A 8 -9.90 -5.36 -9.78
CA ILE A 8 -9.84 -5.04 -8.36
C ILE A 8 -11.25 -5.01 -7.78
N ALA A 9 -11.41 -5.60 -6.59
CA ALA A 9 -12.58 -5.35 -5.75
C ALA A 9 -12.16 -4.88 -4.36
N ILE A 10 -13.03 -4.10 -3.74
CA ILE A 10 -12.80 -3.52 -2.42
C ILE A 10 -13.98 -3.89 -1.53
N TYR A 11 -13.69 -4.18 -0.26
CA TYR A 11 -14.69 -4.24 0.79
C TYR A 11 -14.32 -3.26 1.90
N ILE A 12 -15.24 -2.35 2.21
CA ILE A 12 -15.13 -1.37 3.29
C ILE A 12 -16.25 -1.68 4.29
N PRO A 13 -15.96 -1.67 5.61
CA PRO A 13 -17.00 -1.77 6.63
C PRO A 13 -18.11 -0.73 6.43
N ARG A 14 -19.33 -1.06 6.89
CA ARG A 14 -20.49 -0.17 6.72
C ARG A 14 -20.51 0.97 7.73
N LEU A 15 -19.83 0.79 8.86
CA LEU A 15 -19.76 1.78 9.93
C LEU A 15 -18.57 2.70 9.69
N TYR A 16 -18.76 3.98 9.98
CA TYR A 16 -17.69 4.97 9.99
C TYR A 16 -17.94 6.02 11.08
N ILE A 17 -16.89 6.73 11.45
CA ILE A 17 -16.95 7.93 12.29
C ILE A 17 -16.60 9.13 11.42
N ASP A 18 -17.43 10.19 11.48
CA ASP A 18 -17.13 11.45 10.81
C ASP A 18 -15.94 12.15 11.49
N ALA A 19 -15.02 12.71 10.71
CA ALA A 19 -13.84 13.37 11.26
C ALA A 19 -14.18 14.59 12.13
N ALA A 20 -15.29 15.29 11.86
CA ALA A 20 -15.72 16.42 12.67
C ALA A 20 -16.26 15.96 14.04
N ASP A 21 -17.13 14.94 14.05
CA ASP A 21 -17.67 14.35 15.27
C ASP A 21 -16.54 13.77 16.15
N PHE A 22 -15.59 13.08 15.52
CA PHE A 22 -14.40 12.58 16.22
C PHE A 22 -13.59 13.71 16.85
N ALA A 23 -13.35 14.79 16.09
CA ALA A 23 -12.58 15.93 16.56
C ALA A 23 -13.26 16.62 17.75
N GLU A 24 -14.57 16.85 17.69
CA GLU A 24 -15.36 17.41 18.78
C GLU A 24 -15.26 16.52 20.04
N ALA A 25 -15.46 15.20 19.88
CA ALA A 25 -15.36 14.23 20.98
C ALA A 25 -13.94 14.12 21.60
N ARG A 26 -12.91 14.64 20.93
CA ARG A 26 -11.52 14.67 21.41
C ARG A 26 -11.03 16.07 21.78
N GLY A 27 -11.87 17.10 21.67
CA GLY A 27 -11.46 18.49 21.88
C GLY A 27 -10.41 18.97 20.87
N LEU A 28 -10.40 18.40 19.66
CA LEU A 28 -9.50 18.74 18.56
C LEU A 28 -10.18 19.70 17.58
N ASP A 29 -9.38 20.45 16.82
CA ASP A 29 -9.89 21.27 15.72
C ASP A 29 -10.23 20.38 14.50
N PRO A 30 -11.51 20.29 14.07
CA PRO A 30 -11.91 19.53 12.89
C PRO A 30 -11.14 19.91 11.62
N VAL A 31 -10.79 21.20 11.47
CA VAL A 31 -10.06 21.71 10.30
C VAL A 31 -8.68 21.08 10.22
N LYS A 32 -8.03 20.82 11.36
CA LYS A 32 -6.72 20.17 11.40
C LYS A 32 -6.78 18.74 10.89
N LEU A 33 -7.83 17.98 11.20
CA LEU A 33 -8.02 16.62 10.69
C LEU A 33 -8.32 16.63 9.19
N GLN A 34 -9.34 17.39 8.80
CA GLN A 34 -9.83 17.41 7.43
C GLN A 34 -8.83 18.03 6.46
N LYS A 35 -8.24 19.18 6.78
CA LYS A 35 -7.26 19.84 5.90
C LYS A 35 -5.85 19.36 6.13
N GLY A 36 -5.46 19.12 7.38
CA GLY A 36 -4.08 18.74 7.73
C GLY A 36 -3.76 17.29 7.38
N LEU A 37 -4.64 16.34 7.70
CA LEU A 37 -4.46 14.93 7.33
C LEU A 37 -5.18 14.54 6.03
N GLY A 38 -6.25 15.26 5.66
CA GLY A 38 -7.09 14.87 4.53
C GLY A 38 -8.09 13.76 4.89
N VAL A 39 -8.43 13.62 6.18
CA VAL A 39 -9.35 12.58 6.68
C VAL A 39 -10.76 13.18 6.80
N SER A 40 -11.71 12.62 6.07
CA SER A 40 -13.14 12.98 6.16
C SER A 40 -13.92 12.00 7.02
N GLN A 41 -13.68 10.70 6.85
CA GLN A 41 -14.38 9.61 7.53
C GLN A 41 -13.40 8.49 7.85
N MET A 42 -13.60 7.83 8.99
CA MET A 42 -12.79 6.68 9.41
C MET A 42 -13.68 5.44 9.49
N ALA A 43 -13.42 4.45 8.65
CA ALA A 43 -14.16 3.19 8.67
C ALA A 43 -13.86 2.41 9.96
N ILE A 44 -14.90 1.84 10.57
CA ILE A 44 -14.80 1.00 11.77
C ILE A 44 -15.50 -0.33 11.51
N VAL A 45 -14.95 -1.40 12.07
CA VAL A 45 -15.58 -2.73 12.03
C VAL A 45 -16.63 -2.86 13.14
N ASP A 46 -17.65 -3.69 12.90
CA ASP A 46 -18.52 -4.16 13.97
C ASP A 46 -17.90 -5.35 14.73
N ALA A 47 -18.55 -5.81 15.80
CA ALA A 47 -18.04 -6.88 16.66
C ALA A 47 -17.91 -8.25 15.98
N ASN A 48 -18.50 -8.44 14.80
CA ASN A 48 -18.49 -9.68 14.03
C ASN A 48 -17.65 -9.56 12.74
N GLN A 49 -16.85 -8.50 12.60
CA GLN A 49 -16.00 -8.28 11.44
C GLN A 49 -14.53 -8.29 11.85
N ASP A 50 -13.82 -9.33 11.43
CA ASP A 50 -12.37 -9.42 11.48
C ASP A 50 -11.76 -9.18 10.07
N PRO A 51 -10.43 -9.07 9.93
CA PRO A 51 -9.80 -8.87 8.62
C PRO A 51 -10.04 -10.04 7.64
N ALA A 52 -10.29 -11.26 8.11
CA ALA A 52 -10.61 -12.39 7.24
C ALA A 52 -12.02 -12.21 6.63
N CYS A 53 -12.99 -11.72 7.41
CA CYS A 53 -14.32 -11.38 6.91
C CYS A 53 -14.24 -10.31 5.81
N LEU A 54 -13.45 -9.25 6.02
CA LEU A 54 -13.27 -8.20 5.01
C LEU A 54 -12.66 -8.77 3.73
N ALA A 55 -11.61 -9.59 3.86
CA ALA A 55 -10.94 -10.26 2.75
C ALA A 55 -11.88 -11.19 1.97
N ALA A 56 -12.64 -12.04 2.65
CA ALA A 56 -13.57 -12.97 2.02
C ALA A 56 -14.66 -12.25 1.23
N ASN A 57 -15.22 -11.17 1.77
CA ASN A 57 -16.20 -10.37 1.03
C ASN A 57 -15.59 -9.67 -0.19
N ALA A 58 -14.33 -9.21 -0.11
CA ALA A 58 -13.64 -8.63 -1.27
C ALA A 58 -13.41 -9.71 -2.35
N CYS A 59 -12.94 -10.90 -1.97
CA CYS A 59 -12.75 -12.03 -2.88
C CYS A 59 -14.07 -12.46 -3.54
N LEU A 60 -15.14 -12.62 -2.77
CA LEU A 60 -16.46 -12.97 -3.31
C LEU A 60 -16.90 -11.96 -4.37
N ARG A 61 -16.75 -10.65 -4.07
CA ARG A 61 -17.10 -9.57 -5.02
C ARG A 61 -16.31 -9.66 -6.32
N VAL A 62 -15.00 -9.90 -6.29
CA VAL A 62 -14.20 -9.97 -7.53
C VAL A 62 -14.52 -11.22 -8.33
N MET A 63 -14.79 -12.34 -7.65
CA MET A 63 -15.18 -13.60 -8.30
C MET A 63 -16.55 -13.48 -8.99
N GLU A 64 -17.57 -12.99 -8.28
CA GLU A 64 -18.91 -12.76 -8.83
C GLU A 64 -18.88 -11.75 -10.00
N LYS A 65 -18.19 -10.62 -9.82
CA LYS A 65 -18.07 -9.57 -10.84
C LYS A 65 -17.47 -10.08 -12.16
N ASN A 66 -16.58 -11.07 -12.07
CA ASN A 66 -15.88 -11.63 -13.23
C ASN A 66 -16.40 -13.01 -13.65
N ASN A 67 -17.47 -13.51 -13.01
CA ASN A 67 -18.03 -14.84 -13.25
C ASN A 67 -16.95 -15.94 -13.20
N LEU A 68 -16.13 -15.90 -12.14
CA LEU A 68 -15.05 -16.86 -11.91
C LEU A 68 -15.56 -18.03 -11.06
N ASP A 69 -15.19 -19.24 -11.46
CA ASP A 69 -15.35 -20.45 -10.67
C ASP A 69 -14.12 -20.67 -9.77
N PRO A 70 -14.24 -21.40 -8.65
CA PRO A 70 -13.10 -21.74 -7.80
C PRO A 70 -11.91 -22.36 -8.56
N GLN A 71 -12.18 -23.15 -9.60
CA GLN A 71 -11.15 -23.80 -10.42
C GLN A 71 -10.30 -22.84 -11.25
N ASP A 72 -10.78 -21.61 -11.47
CA ASP A 72 -10.04 -20.55 -12.14
C ASP A 72 -8.97 -19.93 -11.23
N ILE A 73 -8.98 -20.22 -9.93
CA ILE A 73 -8.11 -19.59 -8.93
C ILE A 73 -7.00 -20.55 -8.48
N GLY A 74 -5.78 -20.34 -8.96
CA GLY A 74 -4.63 -21.17 -8.62
C GLY A 74 -3.95 -20.77 -7.31
N ARG A 75 -4.04 -19.48 -6.94
CA ARG A 75 -3.44 -18.95 -5.71
C ARG A 75 -4.33 -17.93 -5.01
N LEU A 76 -4.38 -17.99 -3.68
CA LEU A 76 -5.01 -16.98 -2.82
C LEU A 76 -4.02 -16.57 -1.72
N TYR A 77 -3.41 -15.40 -1.92
CA TYR A 77 -2.46 -14.80 -0.98
C TYR A 77 -3.17 -13.73 -0.16
N ILE A 78 -2.90 -13.74 1.13
CA ILE A 78 -3.34 -12.68 2.04
C ILE A 78 -2.12 -11.93 2.55
N SER A 79 -2.13 -10.62 2.41
CA SER A 79 -1.18 -9.70 3.00
C SER A 79 -1.89 -8.94 4.11
N THR A 80 -1.39 -9.08 5.34
CA THR A 80 -1.99 -8.44 6.51
C THR A 80 -0.93 -8.19 7.57
N GLU A 81 -1.12 -7.12 8.32
CA GLU A 81 -0.47 -6.90 9.61
C GLU A 81 -1.43 -7.09 10.79
N SER A 82 -2.70 -7.41 10.50
CA SER A 82 -3.82 -7.56 11.42
C SER A 82 -4.19 -9.03 11.72
N ALA A 83 -3.29 -9.97 11.42
CA ALA A 83 -3.49 -11.39 11.71
C ALA A 83 -3.81 -11.65 13.19
N PHE A 84 -4.66 -12.64 13.42
CA PHE A 84 -5.18 -13.01 14.74
C PHE A 84 -4.82 -14.44 15.16
N ASP A 85 -4.02 -15.14 14.35
CA ASP A 85 -3.48 -16.46 14.65
C ASP A 85 -1.98 -16.49 14.28
N GLU A 86 -1.15 -17.12 15.10
CA GLU A 86 0.30 -17.16 14.90
C GLU A 86 0.75 -18.27 13.94
N SER A 87 -0.13 -19.23 13.63
CA SER A 87 0.20 -20.40 12.81
C SER A 87 -0.77 -20.57 11.65
N LYS A 88 -2.09 -20.51 11.91
CA LYS A 88 -3.11 -20.69 10.87
C LYS A 88 -3.24 -19.41 10.06
N ALA A 89 -2.66 -19.44 8.86
CA ALA A 89 -2.70 -18.32 7.92
C ALA A 89 -4.13 -17.89 7.54
N MET A 90 -4.36 -16.57 7.44
CA MET A 90 -5.66 -15.95 7.18
C MET A 90 -6.29 -16.39 5.85
N ASN A 91 -5.49 -16.77 4.86
CA ASN A 91 -5.99 -17.30 3.58
C ASN A 91 -6.87 -18.55 3.76
N SER A 92 -6.57 -19.39 4.76
CA SER A 92 -7.35 -20.60 5.04
C SER A 92 -8.73 -20.29 5.65
N TYR A 93 -8.86 -19.21 6.44
CA TYR A 93 -10.16 -18.73 6.93
C TYR A 93 -11.00 -18.15 5.78
N VAL A 94 -10.37 -17.40 4.89
CA VAL A 94 -11.01 -16.84 3.69
C VAL A 94 -11.52 -17.94 2.77
N ILE A 95 -10.70 -18.97 2.49
CA ILE A 95 -11.14 -20.14 1.72
C ILE A 95 -12.36 -20.80 2.36
N GLY A 96 -12.32 -21.07 3.68
CA GLY A 96 -13.45 -21.68 4.37
C GLY A 96 -14.74 -20.86 4.31
N MET A 97 -14.66 -19.52 4.24
CA MET A 97 -15.82 -18.66 4.01
C MET A 97 -16.31 -18.68 2.57
N LEU A 98 -15.40 -18.72 1.58
CA LEU A 98 -15.78 -18.84 0.17
C LEU A 98 -16.43 -20.20 -0.14
N GLU A 99 -15.96 -21.28 0.49
CA GLU A 99 -16.54 -22.63 0.34
C GLU A 99 -17.96 -22.75 0.88
N GLN A 100 -18.38 -21.87 1.80
CA GLN A 100 -19.79 -21.79 2.20
C GLN A 100 -20.70 -21.31 1.05
N VAL A 101 -20.14 -20.60 0.07
CA VAL A 101 -20.84 -20.11 -1.12
C VAL A 101 -20.68 -21.05 -2.30
N TYR A 102 -19.45 -21.50 -2.57
CA TYR A 102 -19.10 -22.27 -3.76
C TYR A 102 -19.09 -23.80 -3.56
N GLY A 103 -19.27 -24.27 -2.33
CA GLY A 103 -19.30 -25.67 -1.96
C GLY A 103 -18.04 -26.13 -1.22
N GLN A 104 -18.23 -27.10 -0.33
CA GLN A 104 -17.14 -27.66 0.48
C GLN A 104 -16.06 -28.29 -0.42
N GLY A 105 -14.79 -27.94 -0.16
CA GLY A 105 -13.64 -28.46 -0.91
C GLY A 105 -13.44 -27.82 -2.29
N SER A 106 -14.20 -26.77 -2.65
CA SER A 106 -14.09 -26.15 -3.97
C SER A 106 -12.74 -25.49 -4.24
N PHE A 107 -11.95 -25.19 -3.20
CA PHE A 107 -10.64 -24.54 -3.30
C PHE A 107 -9.48 -25.42 -2.81
N GLU A 108 -9.63 -26.75 -2.66
CA GLU A 108 -8.56 -27.63 -2.16
C GLU A 108 -7.26 -27.59 -3.00
N HIS A 109 -7.36 -27.22 -4.26
CA HIS A 109 -6.24 -27.08 -5.18
C HIS A 109 -5.53 -25.71 -5.08
N CYS A 110 -6.13 -24.75 -4.38
CA CYS A 110 -5.67 -23.37 -4.34
C CYS A 110 -4.47 -23.25 -3.39
N GLY A 111 -3.32 -22.84 -3.94
CA GLY A 111 -2.12 -22.56 -3.14
C GLY A 111 -2.19 -21.19 -2.47
N GLY A 112 -1.32 -20.94 -1.50
CA GLY A 112 -1.13 -19.59 -0.98
C GLY A 112 -0.66 -19.54 0.46
N VAL A 113 -0.15 -18.36 0.84
CA VAL A 113 0.34 -18.09 2.18
C VAL A 113 -0.16 -16.73 2.67
N GLU A 114 -0.07 -16.54 3.98
CA GLU A 114 -0.14 -15.22 4.58
C GLU A 114 1.24 -14.54 4.52
N THR A 115 1.28 -13.25 4.18
CA THR A 115 2.50 -12.46 4.08
C THR A 115 2.42 -11.23 4.99
N LYS A 116 3.47 -11.04 5.80
CA LYS A 116 3.51 -9.97 6.80
C LYS A 116 4.77 -9.13 6.64
N PHE A 117 4.57 -7.84 6.38
CA PHE A 117 5.57 -6.80 6.51
C PHE A 117 4.86 -5.44 6.52
N ALA A 118 4.17 -5.13 7.63
CA ALA A 118 3.34 -3.93 7.77
C ALA A 118 2.51 -3.68 6.49
N CYS A 119 2.39 -2.42 6.07
CA CYS A 119 1.67 -2.02 4.87
C CYS A 119 2.29 -2.47 3.52
N VAL A 120 3.51 -3.06 3.49
CA VAL A 120 4.23 -3.32 2.22
C VAL A 120 4.08 -4.76 1.69
N SER A 121 3.64 -5.72 2.50
CA SER A 121 3.58 -7.13 2.08
C SER A 121 2.68 -7.38 0.87
N GLY A 122 1.64 -6.57 0.66
CA GLY A 122 0.80 -6.63 -0.55
C GLY A 122 1.59 -6.49 -1.84
N SER A 123 2.57 -5.58 -1.89
CA SER A 123 3.43 -5.39 -3.06
C SER A 123 4.35 -6.59 -3.30
N TYR A 124 4.80 -7.26 -2.25
CA TYR A 124 5.58 -8.50 -2.37
C TYR A 124 4.74 -9.66 -2.87
N ALA A 125 3.49 -9.78 -2.38
CA ALA A 125 2.55 -10.80 -2.86
C ALA A 125 2.18 -10.57 -4.34
N LEU A 126 2.00 -9.32 -4.76
CA LEU A 126 1.84 -8.98 -6.18
C LEU A 126 3.05 -9.43 -7.00
N TYR A 127 4.27 -9.12 -6.54
CA TYR A 127 5.50 -9.49 -7.25
C TYR A 127 5.67 -11.01 -7.36
N ASP A 128 5.43 -11.74 -6.27
CA ASP A 128 5.51 -13.21 -6.25
C ASP A 128 4.52 -13.86 -7.23
N ASN A 129 3.24 -13.47 -7.14
CA ASN A 129 2.20 -14.05 -8.00
C ASN A 129 2.37 -13.64 -9.47
N THR A 130 2.88 -12.43 -9.74
CA THR A 130 3.27 -12.02 -11.08
C THR A 130 4.39 -12.92 -11.64
N ASN A 131 5.37 -13.30 -10.82
CA ASN A 131 6.45 -14.19 -11.25
C ASN A 131 5.97 -15.63 -11.45
N TRP A 132 5.06 -16.12 -10.62
CA TRP A 132 4.39 -17.41 -10.83
C TRP A 132 3.67 -17.48 -12.19
N ILE A 133 2.91 -16.44 -12.54
CA ILE A 133 2.29 -16.31 -13.87
C ILE A 133 3.35 -16.27 -14.96
N ARG A 134 4.37 -15.39 -14.83
CA ARG A 134 5.41 -15.23 -15.84
C ARG A 134 6.24 -16.48 -16.10
N ALA A 135 6.40 -17.32 -15.08
CA ALA A 135 7.10 -18.60 -15.17
C ALA A 135 6.30 -19.66 -15.94
N GLY A 136 5.00 -19.45 -16.19
CA GLY A 136 4.12 -20.41 -16.85
C GLY A 136 3.48 -21.43 -15.89
N GLU A 137 3.83 -21.38 -14.61
CA GLU A 137 3.33 -22.25 -13.54
C GLU A 137 1.86 -21.98 -13.17
N ALA A 138 1.28 -20.91 -13.72
CA ALA A 138 -0.13 -20.58 -13.52
C ALA A 138 -1.09 -21.48 -14.29
N GLU A 139 -0.64 -22.12 -15.37
CA GLU A 139 -1.44 -23.08 -16.16
C GLU A 139 -2.84 -22.55 -16.54
N GLY A 140 -2.95 -21.24 -16.81
CA GLY A 140 -4.20 -20.57 -17.17
C GLY A 140 -5.06 -20.11 -15.97
N LYS A 141 -4.65 -20.40 -14.74
CA LYS A 141 -5.33 -19.94 -13.52
C LYS A 141 -4.91 -18.54 -13.11
N SER A 142 -5.81 -17.83 -12.46
CA SER A 142 -5.58 -16.51 -11.87
C SER A 142 -5.10 -16.63 -10.42
N ALA A 143 -4.46 -15.57 -9.93
CA ALA A 143 -4.17 -15.39 -8.51
C ALA A 143 -5.05 -14.30 -7.90
N LEU A 144 -5.49 -14.51 -6.66
CA LEU A 144 -6.09 -13.49 -5.81
C LEU A 144 -5.03 -13.01 -4.82
N VAL A 145 -4.58 -11.76 -4.97
CA VAL A 145 -3.71 -11.10 -3.99
C VAL A 145 -4.56 -10.13 -3.18
N VAL A 146 -4.75 -10.42 -1.90
CA VAL A 146 -5.61 -9.64 -1.01
C VAL A 146 -4.76 -8.90 0.00
N VAL A 147 -5.04 -7.62 0.20
CA VAL A 147 -4.57 -6.84 1.35
C VAL A 147 -5.77 -6.59 2.24
N SER A 148 -5.71 -6.97 3.52
CA SER A 148 -6.83 -6.81 4.44
C SER A 148 -6.36 -6.50 5.84
N ASP A 149 -6.81 -5.37 6.38
CA ASP A 149 -6.32 -4.87 7.66
C ASP A 149 -7.37 -4.07 8.43
N ILE A 150 -7.17 -4.02 9.75
CA ILE A 150 -7.85 -3.14 10.69
C ILE A 150 -6.74 -2.35 11.41
N ALA A 151 -6.54 -1.11 10.98
CA ALA A 151 -5.61 -0.19 11.62
C ALA A 151 -6.22 0.32 12.92
N LYS A 152 -5.68 -0.16 14.06
CA LYS A 152 -6.14 0.17 15.42
C LYS A 152 -5.00 0.80 16.22
N TYR A 153 -5.25 1.94 16.84
CA TYR A 153 -4.31 2.66 17.72
C TYR A 153 -4.91 2.82 19.11
N ASP A 154 -4.08 3.20 20.08
CA ASP A 154 -4.56 3.48 21.44
C ASP A 154 -5.50 4.69 21.43
N MET A 155 -6.61 4.61 22.18
CA MET A 155 -7.56 5.71 22.33
C MET A 155 -6.85 6.94 22.91
N GLY A 156 -7.06 8.11 22.31
CA GLY A 156 -6.39 9.36 22.66
C GLY A 156 -4.96 9.49 22.14
N SER A 157 -4.41 8.49 21.44
CA SER A 157 -3.10 8.59 20.81
C SER A 157 -3.16 9.46 19.54
N SER A 158 -1.99 9.96 19.11
CA SER A 158 -1.89 10.72 17.86
C SER A 158 -2.23 9.91 16.60
N GLY A 159 -2.19 8.58 16.67
CA GLY A 159 -2.57 7.67 15.58
C GLY A 159 -4.06 7.33 15.55
N GLU A 160 -4.83 7.63 16.59
CA GLU A 160 -6.27 7.28 16.65
C GLU A 160 -7.05 7.88 15.46
N MET A 161 -6.69 9.10 15.07
CA MET A 161 -7.28 9.83 13.94
C MET A 161 -6.88 9.30 12.55
N THR A 162 -6.01 8.29 12.47
CA THR A 162 -5.58 7.63 11.23
C THR A 162 -5.99 6.15 11.19
N GLN A 163 -6.90 5.74 12.07
CA GLN A 163 -7.50 4.41 12.03
C GLN A 163 -8.35 4.20 10.78
N GLY A 164 -8.57 2.94 10.45
CA GLY A 164 -9.39 2.54 9.33
C GLY A 164 -9.42 1.02 9.21
N ALA A 165 -10.33 0.52 8.39
CA ALA A 165 -10.43 -0.90 8.10
C ALA A 165 -10.93 -1.10 6.68
N GLY A 166 -10.48 -2.18 6.05
CA GLY A 166 -10.91 -2.55 4.72
C GLY A 166 -10.08 -3.67 4.13
N ALA A 167 -10.55 -4.18 3.00
CA ALA A 167 -9.83 -5.15 2.18
C ALA A 167 -9.87 -4.75 0.72
N VAL A 168 -8.77 -5.01 0.02
CA VAL A 168 -8.64 -4.90 -1.43
C VAL A 168 -8.16 -6.24 -1.95
N VAL A 169 -8.87 -6.81 -2.92
CA VAL A 169 -8.39 -7.96 -3.69
C VAL A 169 -8.00 -7.51 -5.09
N MET A 170 -6.85 -7.97 -5.55
CA MET A 170 -6.35 -7.78 -6.90
C MET A 170 -6.33 -9.15 -7.58
N LEU A 171 -7.08 -9.28 -8.67
CA LEU A 171 -7.09 -10.46 -9.53
C LEU A 171 -5.94 -10.33 -10.52
N LEU A 172 -5.01 -11.30 -10.53
CA LEU A 172 -3.84 -11.30 -11.39
C LEU A 172 -3.91 -12.46 -12.39
N ASN A 173 -3.62 -12.17 -13.66
CA ASN A 173 -3.49 -13.17 -14.71
C ASN A 173 -2.55 -12.69 -15.84
N ASP A 174 -2.47 -13.46 -16.93
CA ASP A 174 -1.62 -13.19 -18.09
C ASP A 174 -2.28 -12.31 -19.17
N LYS A 175 -3.53 -11.88 -18.95
CA LYS A 175 -4.33 -11.00 -19.83
C LYS A 175 -4.90 -9.81 -19.03
N PRO A 176 -4.05 -9.02 -18.36
CA PRO A 176 -4.51 -7.98 -17.44
C PRO A 176 -5.23 -6.84 -18.17
N ARG A 177 -6.47 -6.54 -17.77
CA ARG A 177 -7.24 -5.40 -18.29
C ARG A 177 -6.90 -4.05 -17.65
N LEU A 178 -6.43 -4.03 -16.40
CA LEU A 178 -6.20 -2.77 -15.66
C LEU A 178 -4.75 -2.30 -15.72
N LEU A 179 -3.80 -3.21 -15.44
CA LEU A 179 -2.39 -2.83 -15.33
C LEU A 179 -1.49 -4.01 -15.66
N GLU A 180 -0.74 -3.92 -16.76
CA GLU A 180 0.39 -4.81 -17.02
C GLU A 180 1.61 -4.34 -16.21
N PHE A 181 2.33 -5.29 -15.59
CA PHE A 181 3.57 -4.97 -14.90
C PHE A 181 4.75 -5.02 -15.87
N ASP A 182 5.63 -4.04 -15.79
CA ASP A 182 6.90 -4.08 -16.49
C ASP A 182 7.81 -5.19 -15.93
N PRO A 183 8.52 -5.94 -16.79
CA PRO A 183 9.43 -6.98 -16.34
C PRO A 183 10.72 -6.37 -15.80
N LYS A 184 11.31 -7.02 -14.78
CA LYS A 184 12.69 -6.77 -14.27
C LYS A 184 12.97 -5.39 -13.66
N VAL A 185 11.99 -4.47 -13.59
CA VAL A 185 12.20 -3.12 -13.06
C VAL A 185 11.70 -2.92 -11.61
N THR A 186 10.90 -3.86 -11.07
CA THR A 186 10.45 -3.82 -9.67
C THR A 186 11.63 -3.61 -8.73
N SER A 187 11.50 -2.65 -7.82
CA SER A 187 12.60 -2.17 -6.98
C SER A 187 12.12 -1.89 -5.57
N THR A 188 12.99 -2.19 -4.60
CA THR A 188 12.67 -2.18 -3.17
C THR A 188 13.75 -1.44 -2.39
N SER A 189 13.39 -0.91 -1.22
CA SER A 189 14.35 -0.39 -0.24
C SER A 189 13.91 -0.80 1.16
N ILE A 190 14.76 -1.56 1.85
CA ILE A 190 14.51 -2.04 3.21
C ILE A 190 15.55 -1.46 4.16
N LYS A 191 15.14 -1.15 5.39
CA LYS A 191 16.01 -0.72 6.48
C LYS A 191 15.42 -1.27 7.78
N ASP A 192 16.28 -1.77 8.66
CA ASP A 192 15.88 -2.19 10.00
C ASP A 192 15.69 -0.94 10.86
N GLU A 193 14.45 -0.68 11.26
CA GLU A 193 14.02 0.52 11.97
C GLU A 193 12.79 0.23 12.84
N TYR A 194 12.68 0.93 13.97
CA TYR A 194 11.54 0.85 14.89
C TYR A 194 10.61 2.06 14.73
N ASP A 195 10.21 2.39 13.50
CA ASP A 195 9.33 3.54 13.27
C ASP A 195 7.85 3.23 13.56
N PHE A 196 7.40 2.02 13.23
CA PHE A 196 6.08 1.47 13.51
C PHE A 196 6.18 -0.04 13.69
N TYR A 197 5.70 -0.56 14.82
CA TYR A 197 5.72 -2.00 15.09
C TYR A 197 4.70 -2.41 16.14
N ARG A 198 4.25 -3.66 16.10
CA ARG A 198 3.30 -4.23 17.05
C ARG A 198 3.86 -5.51 17.67
N PRO A 199 4.44 -5.43 18.89
CA PRO A 199 4.92 -6.61 19.61
C PRO A 199 3.81 -7.63 19.86
N PHE A 200 4.18 -8.91 19.97
CA PHE A 200 3.23 -9.98 20.32
C PHE A 200 2.46 -9.65 21.61
N GLY A 201 1.15 -9.91 21.59
CA GLY A 201 0.25 -9.64 22.70
C GLY A 201 -0.22 -8.18 22.83
N LYS A 202 0.30 -7.22 22.05
CA LYS A 202 -0.24 -5.85 22.02
C LYS A 202 -1.32 -5.72 20.94
N GLU A 203 -2.47 -5.17 21.30
CA GLU A 203 -3.55 -4.93 20.33
C GLU A 203 -3.23 -3.80 19.34
N THR A 204 -2.54 -2.77 19.84
CA THR A 204 -2.21 -1.53 19.13
C THR A 204 -0.71 -1.46 18.84
N PRO A 205 -0.26 -0.71 17.83
CA PRO A 205 1.16 -0.56 17.53
C PRO A 205 1.84 0.47 18.44
N ILE A 206 3.16 0.40 18.52
CA ILE A 206 4.04 1.48 18.97
C ILE A 206 4.49 2.24 17.72
N VAL A 207 4.35 3.57 17.73
CA VAL A 207 4.61 4.41 16.55
C VAL A 207 5.35 5.69 16.90
N HIS A 208 6.37 6.00 16.10
CA HIS A 208 7.07 7.28 16.11
C HIS A 208 6.70 8.08 14.86
N GLY A 209 5.51 8.69 14.84
CA GLY A 209 4.87 9.19 13.61
C GLY A 209 5.70 10.17 12.76
N GLN A 210 6.42 11.12 13.37
CA GLN A 210 7.30 12.03 12.62
C GLN A 210 8.49 11.29 12.00
N TYR A 211 9.10 10.39 12.77
CA TYR A 211 10.20 9.53 12.31
C TYR A 211 9.74 8.62 11.15
N SER A 212 8.59 7.98 11.29
CA SER A 212 8.00 7.12 10.25
C SER A 212 7.71 7.88 8.96
N ASN A 213 7.16 9.10 9.03
CA ASN A 213 6.95 9.93 7.84
C ASN A 213 8.27 10.23 7.09
N LEU A 214 9.34 10.58 7.81
CA LEU A 214 10.64 10.90 7.23
C LEU A 214 11.30 9.64 6.64
N LEU A 215 11.26 8.53 7.39
CA LEU A 215 11.77 7.24 6.92
C LEU A 215 11.06 6.78 5.65
N TYR A 216 9.72 6.85 5.63
CA TYR A 216 8.92 6.54 4.44
C TYR A 216 9.39 7.32 3.21
N MET A 217 9.53 8.65 3.31
CA MET A 217 9.97 9.48 2.19
C MET A 217 11.37 9.09 1.69
N ILE A 218 12.30 8.81 2.61
CA ILE A 218 13.66 8.36 2.25
C ILE A 218 13.61 7.02 1.53
N GLN A 219 12.83 6.06 2.03
CA GLN A 219 12.77 4.70 1.47
C GLN A 219 12.05 4.68 0.11
N VAL A 220 10.98 5.46 -0.06
CA VAL A 220 10.31 5.64 -1.37
C VAL A 220 11.26 6.25 -2.39
N ARG A 221 12.04 7.28 -2.01
CA ARG A 221 13.04 7.87 -2.91
C ARG A 221 14.11 6.87 -3.32
N LYS A 222 14.66 6.10 -2.37
CA LYS A 222 15.64 5.05 -2.70
C LYS A 222 15.06 3.97 -3.62
N ALA A 223 13.80 3.59 -3.41
CA ALA A 223 13.12 2.65 -4.30
C ALA A 223 12.96 3.23 -5.72
N LEU A 224 12.61 4.52 -5.84
CA LEU A 224 12.55 5.22 -7.13
C LEU A 224 13.92 5.33 -7.81
N GLU A 225 14.98 5.67 -7.07
CA GLU A 225 16.36 5.71 -7.59
C GLU A 225 16.80 4.34 -8.14
N SER A 226 16.46 3.27 -7.42
CA SER A 226 16.72 1.89 -7.85
C SER A 226 15.91 1.52 -9.09
N TYR A 227 14.61 1.85 -9.11
CA TYR A 227 13.73 1.68 -10.27
C TYR A 227 14.28 2.39 -11.51
N LYS A 228 14.65 3.67 -11.38
CA LYS A 228 15.25 4.48 -12.45
C LYS A 228 16.49 3.81 -13.03
N LYS A 229 17.40 3.31 -12.18
CA LYS A 229 18.60 2.57 -12.65
C LYS A 229 18.22 1.33 -13.47
N LYS A 230 17.25 0.54 -13.00
CA LYS A 230 16.80 -0.67 -13.71
C LYS A 230 16.13 -0.35 -15.03
N VAL A 231 15.26 0.65 -15.06
CA VAL A 231 14.59 1.14 -16.28
C VAL A 231 15.60 1.55 -17.34
N ILE A 232 16.62 2.33 -16.96
CA ILE A 232 17.70 2.74 -17.88
C ILE A 232 18.48 1.51 -18.37
N SER A 233 18.90 0.63 -17.45
CA SER A 233 19.70 -0.56 -17.82
C SER A 233 18.94 -1.57 -18.68
N SER A 234 17.62 -1.62 -18.55
CA SER A 234 16.75 -2.49 -19.35
C SER A 234 16.32 -1.85 -20.67
N ASN A 235 16.67 -0.58 -20.90
CA ASN A 235 16.23 0.23 -22.04
C ASN A 235 14.70 0.26 -22.19
N LEU A 236 13.97 0.15 -21.08
CA LEU A 236 12.51 0.22 -21.05
C LEU A 236 12.03 1.64 -21.37
N ILE A 237 12.74 2.64 -20.86
CA ILE A 237 12.50 4.06 -21.12
C ILE A 237 13.81 4.71 -21.55
N GLN A 238 13.75 5.49 -22.63
CA GLN A 238 14.85 6.31 -23.11
C GLN A 238 14.62 7.76 -22.68
N MET A 239 15.32 8.18 -21.63
CA MET A 239 15.26 9.57 -21.16
C MET A 239 16.08 10.48 -22.07
N LYS A 240 15.49 11.60 -22.48
CA LYS A 240 16.21 12.65 -23.23
C LYS A 240 16.95 13.58 -22.29
N GLU A 241 17.83 14.40 -22.86
CA GLU A 241 18.48 15.47 -22.11
C GLU A 241 17.43 16.43 -21.53
N GLY A 242 17.54 16.72 -20.23
CA GLY A 242 16.61 17.58 -19.51
C GLY A 242 15.36 16.88 -18.95
N GLU A 243 15.17 15.57 -19.20
CA GLU A 243 14.07 14.77 -18.64
C GLU A 243 14.49 14.04 -17.33
N THR A 244 13.48 13.67 -16.54
CA THR A 244 13.57 12.70 -15.43
C THR A 244 12.59 11.56 -15.66
N ILE A 245 12.78 10.46 -14.92
CA ILE A 245 11.82 9.36 -14.85
C ILE A 245 10.39 9.81 -14.55
N LEU A 246 10.20 10.91 -13.79
CA LEU A 246 8.86 11.44 -13.49
C LEU A 246 8.15 12.02 -14.72
N ASP A 247 8.87 12.44 -15.76
CA ASP A 247 8.26 12.92 -17.01
C ASP A 247 7.67 11.76 -17.84
N HIS A 248 7.98 10.52 -17.47
CA HIS A 248 7.50 9.29 -18.13
C HIS A 248 6.47 8.55 -17.25
N MET A 249 5.86 9.24 -16.29
CA MET A 249 4.84 8.70 -15.39
C MET A 249 3.60 9.58 -15.42
N ASP A 250 2.48 9.07 -15.97
CA ASP A 250 1.20 9.79 -15.94
C ASP A 250 0.61 9.84 -14.53
N TYR A 251 0.77 8.76 -13.77
CA TYR A 251 0.25 8.62 -12.41
C TYR A 251 1.28 7.98 -11.48
N ILE A 252 1.32 8.46 -10.25
CA ILE A 252 2.15 7.90 -9.17
C ILE A 252 1.23 7.54 -8.01
N ASN A 253 1.02 6.24 -7.82
CA ASN A 253 0.26 5.71 -6.70
C ASN A 253 1.18 5.48 -5.51
N MET A 254 0.78 5.98 -4.33
CA MET A 254 1.56 5.91 -3.10
C MET A 254 0.73 5.33 -1.97
N HIS A 255 1.40 4.69 -1.02
CA HIS A 255 0.78 4.27 0.23
C HIS A 255 0.28 5.49 1.02
N LEU A 256 -0.96 5.42 1.53
CA LEU A 256 -1.64 6.50 2.22
C LEU A 256 -2.00 6.08 3.66
N PRO A 257 -1.09 6.23 4.64
CA PRO A 257 -1.44 6.07 6.05
C PRO A 257 -2.41 7.19 6.51
N TYR A 258 -2.41 8.31 5.79
CA TYR A 258 -3.42 9.36 5.76
C TYR A 258 -3.32 10.06 4.40
N SER A 259 -4.41 10.66 3.93
CA SER A 259 -4.55 11.18 2.56
C SER A 259 -3.43 12.15 2.14
N ASN A 260 -3.07 13.09 3.01
CA ASN A 260 -2.04 14.09 2.69
C ASN A 260 -0.60 13.55 2.71
N MET A 261 -0.35 12.31 3.18
CA MET A 261 1.00 11.75 3.14
C MET A 261 1.48 11.54 1.70
N GLY A 262 0.59 11.10 0.80
CA GLY A 262 0.89 10.96 -0.62
C GLY A 262 1.31 12.29 -1.26
N LYS A 263 0.67 13.41 -0.89
CA LYS A 263 1.06 14.75 -1.38
C LYS A 263 2.45 15.15 -0.91
N LYS A 264 2.80 14.88 0.35
CA LYS A 264 4.14 15.15 0.90
C LYS A 264 5.21 14.31 0.18
N ALA A 265 4.95 13.02 0.00
CA ALA A 265 5.86 12.12 -0.69
C ALA A 265 6.04 12.51 -2.16
N LEU A 266 4.96 12.86 -2.88
CA LEU A 266 5.05 13.36 -4.25
C LEU A 266 5.91 14.62 -4.34
N ALA A 267 5.65 15.61 -3.49
CA ALA A 267 6.42 16.85 -3.46
C ALA A 267 7.89 16.59 -3.17
N TYR A 268 8.19 15.64 -2.27
CA TYR A 268 9.56 15.21 -1.97
C TYR A 268 10.26 14.58 -3.18
N LEU A 269 9.59 13.70 -3.93
CA LEU A 269 10.13 13.07 -5.14
C LEU A 269 10.32 14.07 -6.28
N VAL A 270 9.33 14.94 -6.53
CA VAL A 270 9.41 16.00 -7.55
C VAL A 270 10.58 16.91 -7.26
N ARG A 271 10.71 17.39 -6.01
CA ARG A 271 11.86 18.19 -5.60
C ARG A 271 13.17 17.43 -5.86
N HIS A 272 13.26 16.17 -5.47
CA HIS A 272 14.48 15.38 -5.65
C HIS A 272 14.90 15.29 -7.12
N GLU A 273 13.97 14.94 -8.00
CA GLU A 273 14.25 14.72 -9.43
C GLU A 273 14.43 16.03 -10.21
N TRP A 274 13.65 17.07 -9.89
CA TRP A 274 13.66 18.31 -10.66
C TRP A 274 14.76 19.26 -10.24
N ARG A 275 15.26 19.19 -8.99
CA ARG A 275 16.28 20.12 -8.47
C ARG A 275 17.55 20.21 -9.31
N GLN A 276 17.89 19.15 -10.04
CA GLN A 276 19.07 19.10 -10.91
C GLN A 276 18.80 19.64 -12.33
N LEU A 277 17.56 20.01 -12.65
CA LEU A 277 17.14 20.42 -13.98
C LEU A 277 16.98 21.95 -14.08
N PRO A 278 17.17 22.54 -15.28
CA PRO A 278 17.00 23.98 -15.48
C PRO A 278 15.64 24.52 -15.02
N ARG A 279 14.57 23.74 -15.18
CA ARG A 279 13.21 24.09 -14.76
C ARG A 279 13.06 24.38 -13.26
N TRP A 280 13.96 23.89 -12.40
CA TRP A 280 13.91 24.18 -10.97
C TRP A 280 14.07 25.67 -10.67
N LYS A 281 14.91 26.38 -11.43
CA LYS A 281 15.12 27.82 -11.26
C LYS A 281 13.82 28.59 -11.47
N ASN A 282 13.08 28.24 -12.53
CA ASN A 282 11.78 28.86 -12.84
C ASN A 282 10.77 28.63 -11.70
N ILE A 283 10.79 27.45 -11.06
CA ILE A 283 9.92 27.15 -9.91
C ILE A 283 10.28 28.02 -8.71
N LEU A 284 11.57 28.17 -8.39
CA LEU A 284 12.01 29.03 -7.28
C LEU A 284 11.64 30.50 -7.52
N GLU A 285 11.74 30.98 -8.76
CA GLU A 285 11.31 32.32 -9.15
C GLU A 285 9.80 32.52 -8.97
N GLN A 286 8.97 31.55 -9.39
CA GLN A 286 7.51 31.62 -9.24
C GLN A 286 7.06 31.58 -7.77
N ILE A 287 7.71 30.76 -6.94
CA ILE A 287 7.40 30.68 -5.51
C ILE A 287 7.91 31.93 -4.78
N GLY A 288 8.90 32.63 -5.34
CA GLY A 288 9.49 33.83 -4.74
C GLY A 288 10.32 33.53 -3.49
N MET A 289 10.88 32.32 -3.38
CA MET A 289 11.68 31.89 -2.23
C MET A 289 13.02 31.30 -2.64
N LYS A 290 14.04 31.48 -1.80
CA LYS A 290 15.28 30.70 -1.89
C LYS A 290 15.03 29.29 -1.37
N GLU A 291 15.62 28.29 -2.02
CA GLU A 291 15.48 26.91 -1.57
C GLU A 291 16.03 26.75 -0.14
N PRO A 292 15.26 26.17 0.80
CA PRO A 292 15.75 25.89 2.15
C PRO A 292 16.93 24.92 2.10
N VAL A 293 18.00 25.28 2.81
CA VAL A 293 19.17 24.42 2.98
C VAL A 293 19.14 23.86 4.40
N PRO A 294 19.10 22.52 4.58
CA PRO A 294 19.16 21.91 5.92
C PRO A 294 20.44 22.33 6.65
N LYS A 295 20.38 22.47 7.99
CA LYS A 295 21.59 22.81 8.76
C LYS A 295 22.63 21.69 8.71
N ASP A 296 22.18 20.43 8.72
CA ASP A 296 23.04 19.27 8.51
C ASP A 296 23.03 18.85 7.02
N PRO A 297 24.16 18.96 6.30
CA PRO A 297 24.24 18.55 4.90
C PRO A 297 24.07 17.03 4.69
N ARG A 298 24.22 16.21 5.74
CA ARG A 298 23.99 14.76 5.69
C ARG A 298 22.49 14.45 5.65
N GLY A 299 21.64 15.35 6.14
CA GLY A 299 20.18 15.21 6.15
C GLY A 299 19.69 13.94 6.85
N THR A 300 20.30 13.58 7.99
CA THR A 300 19.82 12.43 8.78
C THR A 300 18.46 12.75 9.36
N ILE A 301 17.65 11.72 9.65
CA ILE A 301 16.31 11.94 10.20
C ILE A 301 16.39 12.69 11.53
N GLU A 302 17.36 12.35 12.37
CA GLU A 302 17.61 13.00 13.66
C GLU A 302 17.94 14.49 13.48
N SER A 303 18.74 14.83 12.46
CA SER A 303 19.08 16.22 12.17
C SER A 303 17.87 17.04 11.71
N VAL A 304 16.97 16.43 10.93
CA VAL A 304 15.72 17.06 10.47
C VAL A 304 14.73 17.22 11.62
N LEU A 305 14.71 16.29 12.57
CA LEU A 305 13.83 16.36 13.75
C LEU A 305 14.35 17.34 14.82
N ALA A 306 15.65 17.63 14.83
CA ALA A 306 16.28 18.55 15.78
C ALA A 306 16.25 20.03 15.31
N ASP A 307 15.94 20.27 14.03
CA ASP A 307 15.85 21.58 13.39
C ASP A 307 14.50 22.27 13.59
#